data_AF-A0A554K816-F1
#
_entry.id   AF-A0A554K816-F1
#
_cell.length_a   1.000
_cell.length_b   1.000
_cell.length_c   1.000
_cell.angle_alpha   90.00
_cell.angle_beta   90.00
_cell.angle_gamma   90.00
#
_symmetry.space_group_name_H-M   'P 1'
#
loop_
_entity.id
_entity.type
_entity.pdbx_description
1 polymer ?
#
loop_
_entity_poly.entity_id
_entity_poly.type
_entity_poly.pdbx_seq_one_letter_code
_entity_poly.pdbx_strand_id
1 'polypeptide(L)'
;MSAVDIEKILQDIEKQRERFFPEAPLVVLERFPFYIKIRIEFKKGLFIEIRYNANGKRWSYVLVKDNKRVAGFDNLDGWHIHPKENPSAHKKITAPTLGYVFEYFSALLE
;
A
#
# COMPACT_ATOMS: atom_id res chain seq x y z
N MET A 1 -1.18 -15.08 -16.17
CA MET A 1 -1.95 -14.51 -15.05
C MET A 1 -3.31 -14.13 -15.59
N SER A 2 -4.40 -14.65 -15.05
CA SER A 2 -5.75 -14.28 -15.47
C SER A 2 -6.25 -13.18 -14.54
N ALA A 3 -7.33 -12.48 -14.91
CA ALA A 3 -7.96 -11.43 -14.09
C ALA A 3 -8.29 -11.84 -12.63
N VAL A 4 -8.27 -13.15 -12.35
CA VAL A 4 -8.39 -13.78 -11.04
C VAL A 4 -7.36 -13.25 -10.02
N ASP A 5 -6.16 -12.83 -10.44
CA ASP A 5 -5.13 -12.35 -9.51
C ASP A 5 -5.41 -10.95 -8.94
N ILE A 6 -5.92 -10.02 -9.76
CA ILE A 6 -6.21 -8.65 -9.32
C ILE A 6 -7.44 -8.61 -8.40
N GLU A 7 -8.47 -9.40 -8.70
CA GLU A 7 -9.68 -9.46 -7.86
C GLU A 7 -9.34 -10.03 -6.47
N LYS A 8 -8.53 -11.08 -6.41
CA LYS A 8 -8.06 -11.63 -5.13
C LYS A 8 -7.26 -10.60 -4.33
N ILE A 9 -6.36 -9.86 -4.99
CA ILE A 9 -5.59 -8.79 -4.36
C ILE A 9 -6.51 -7.71 -3.78
N LEU A 10 -7.54 -7.30 -4.52
CA LEU A 10 -8.54 -6.36 -4.05
C LEU A 10 -9.25 -6.86 -2.79
N GLN A 11 -9.70 -8.12 -2.79
CA GLN A 11 -10.36 -8.73 -1.64
C GLN A 11 -9.44 -8.81 -0.42
N ASP A 12 -8.15 -9.13 -0.61
CA ASP A 12 -7.19 -9.19 0.48
C ASP A 12 -6.89 -7.79 1.05
N ILE A 13 -6.80 -6.76 0.19
CA ILE A 13 -6.65 -5.36 0.60
C ILE A 13 -7.89 -4.87 1.36
N GLU A 14 -9.09 -5.17 0.85
CA GLU A 14 -10.36 -4.80 1.49
C GLU A 14 -10.46 -5.40 2.90
N LYS A 15 -10.13 -6.69 3.07
CA LYS A 15 -10.10 -7.34 4.38
C LYS A 15 -9.14 -6.66 5.37
N GLN A 16 -7.95 -6.24 4.92
CA GLN A 16 -7.04 -5.52 5.81
C GLN A 16 -7.54 -4.11 6.12
N ARG A 17 -8.15 -3.43 5.14
CA ARG A 17 -8.77 -2.11 5.34
C ARG A 17 -9.90 -2.21 6.37
N GLU A 18 -10.81 -3.18 6.24
CA GLU A 18 -11.88 -3.42 7.22
C GLU A 18 -11.33 -3.64 8.63
N ARG A 19 -10.21 -4.38 8.74
CA ARG A 19 -9.58 -4.68 10.04
C ARG A 19 -8.91 -3.47 10.69
N PHE A 20 -8.15 -2.69 9.95
CA PHE A 20 -7.29 -1.64 10.51
C PHE A 20 -7.88 -0.23 10.36
N PHE A 21 -8.69 0.00 9.32
CA PHE A 21 -9.21 1.30 8.91
C PHE A 21 -10.71 1.20 8.52
N PRO A 22 -11.59 0.69 9.41
CA PRO A 22 -12.98 0.35 9.05
C PRO A 22 -13.77 1.51 8.45
N GLU A 23 -13.50 2.74 8.90
CA GLU A 23 -14.18 3.96 8.43
C GLU A 23 -13.53 4.61 7.20
N ALA A 24 -12.32 4.19 6.83
CA ALA A 24 -11.59 4.82 5.73
C ALA A 24 -12.05 4.21 4.39
N PRO A 25 -12.59 5.01 3.46
CA PRO A 25 -13.01 4.51 2.15
C PRO A 25 -11.83 4.00 1.33
N LEU A 26 -12.06 2.89 0.62
CA LEU A 26 -11.16 2.39 -0.41
C LEU A 26 -11.63 2.87 -1.79
N VAL A 27 -10.73 3.54 -2.50
CA VAL A 27 -10.97 4.13 -3.82
C VAL A 27 -10.04 3.47 -4.83
N VAL A 28 -10.60 2.80 -5.84
CA VAL A 28 -9.83 2.26 -6.96
C VAL A 28 -9.62 3.38 -7.98
N LEU A 29 -8.38 3.83 -8.16
CA LEU A 29 -8.04 4.92 -9.07
C LEU A 29 -7.79 4.43 -10.51
N GLU A 30 -7.08 3.31 -10.65
CA GLU A 30 -6.74 2.71 -11.93
C GLU A 30 -6.86 1.19 -11.80
N ARG A 31 -7.51 0.54 -12.77
CA ARG A 31 -7.69 -0.91 -12.81
C ARG A 31 -7.52 -1.42 -14.24
N PHE A 32 -6.51 -2.24 -14.44
CA PHE A 32 -6.21 -2.92 -15.70
C PHE A 32 -6.00 -4.43 -15.42
N PRO A 33 -5.99 -5.30 -16.44
CA PRO A 33 -5.84 -6.75 -16.23
C PRO A 33 -4.61 -7.17 -15.41
N PHE A 34 -3.53 -6.38 -15.44
CA PHE A 34 -2.24 -6.67 -14.80
C PHE A 34 -1.74 -5.57 -13.87
N TYR A 35 -2.59 -4.59 -13.56
CA TYR A 35 -2.20 -3.46 -12.74
C TYR A 35 -3.38 -2.91 -11.96
N ILE A 36 -3.11 -2.49 -10.72
CA ILE A 36 -4.07 -1.75 -9.93
C ILE A 36 -3.39 -0.65 -9.12
N LYS A 37 -4.12 0.46 -8.94
CA LYS A 37 -3.77 1.56 -8.05
C LYS A 37 -4.99 1.93 -7.22
N ILE A 38 -4.80 1.93 -5.92
CA ILE A 38 -5.85 2.08 -4.91
C ILE A 38 -5.43 3.15 -3.92
N ARG A 39 -6.38 3.87 -3.35
CA ARG A 39 -6.21 4.68 -2.15
C ARG A 39 -7.12 4.23 -1.03
N ILE A 40 -6.61 4.28 0.19
CA ILE A 40 -7.40 4.28 1.41
C ILE A 40 -7.32 5.70 1.95
N GLU A 41 -8.43 6.44 1.93
CA GLU A 41 -8.46 7.87 2.26
C GLU A 41 -8.90 8.11 3.71
N PHE A 42 -8.16 8.94 4.45
CA PHE A 42 -8.48 9.23 5.87
C PHE A 42 -9.06 10.63 6.05
N LYS A 43 -8.43 11.62 5.40
CA LYS A 43 -8.87 13.02 5.36
C LYS A 43 -8.18 13.72 4.20
N LYS A 44 -8.57 14.96 3.92
CA LYS A 44 -7.96 15.77 2.85
C LYS A 44 -6.43 15.76 2.99
N GLY A 45 -5.77 15.27 1.94
CA GLY A 45 -4.31 15.21 1.87
C GLY A 45 -3.66 14.03 2.62
N LEU A 46 -4.41 13.16 3.31
CA LEU A 46 -3.88 12.00 4.03
C LEU A 46 -4.50 10.69 3.52
N PHE A 47 -3.68 9.82 2.93
CA PHE A 47 -4.11 8.54 2.38
C PHE A 47 -2.96 7.53 2.34
N ILE A 48 -3.31 6.25 2.30
CA ILE A 48 -2.39 5.18 1.87
C ILE A 48 -2.64 4.95 0.38
N GLU A 49 -1.58 4.95 -0.43
CA GLU A 49 -1.65 4.54 -1.83
C GLU A 49 -1.00 3.17 -2.01
N ILE A 50 -1.72 2.27 -2.67
CA ILE A 50 -1.28 0.91 -2.94
C ILE A 50 -1.25 0.70 -4.44
N ARG A 51 -0.12 0.20 -4.96
CA ARG A 51 0.04 -0.15 -6.37
C ARG A 51 0.55 -1.58 -6.48
N TYR A 52 -0.03 -2.32 -7.41
CA TYR A 52 0.49 -3.62 -7.83
C TYR A 52 0.59 -3.70 -9.34
N ASN A 53 1.72 -4.17 -9.84
CA ASN A 53 1.95 -4.48 -11.26
C ASN A 53 2.38 -5.94 -11.39
N ALA A 54 1.53 -6.76 -12.00
CA ALA A 54 1.71 -8.20 -12.15
C ALA A 54 2.87 -8.57 -13.08
N ASN A 55 3.13 -7.79 -14.14
CA ASN A 55 4.17 -8.08 -15.13
C ASN A 55 5.57 -8.16 -14.51
N GLY A 56 5.84 -7.33 -13.50
CA GLY A 56 7.10 -7.33 -12.74
C GLY A 56 6.96 -7.80 -11.30
N LYS A 57 5.79 -8.30 -10.89
CA LYS A 57 5.42 -8.59 -9.49
C LYS A 57 5.77 -7.43 -8.54
N ARG A 58 5.58 -6.20 -9.01
CA ARG A 58 5.97 -4.99 -8.28
C ARG A 58 4.86 -4.53 -7.35
N TRP A 59 5.22 -4.31 -6.11
CA TRP A 59 4.36 -3.76 -5.07
C TRP A 59 4.90 -2.42 -4.61
N SER A 60 4.01 -1.49 -4.32
CA SER A 60 4.32 -0.22 -3.66
C SER A 60 3.18 0.15 -2.73
N TYR A 61 3.53 0.46 -1.50
CA TYR A 61 2.63 0.92 -0.45
C TYR A 61 3.19 2.22 0.10
N VAL A 62 2.42 3.30 0.09
CA VAL A 62 2.93 4.62 0.49
C VAL A 62 1.90 5.32 1.35
N LEU A 63 2.28 5.67 2.58
CA LEU A 63 1.53 6.62 3.39
C LEU A 63 1.91 8.03 2.96
N VAL A 64 0.93 8.81 2.50
CA VAL A 64 1.10 10.17 1.98
C VAL A 64 0.34 11.15 2.86
N LYS A 65 1.00 12.25 3.24
CA LYS A 65 0.40 13.40 3.91
C LYS A 65 0.82 14.69 3.21
N ASP A 66 -0.14 15.52 2.83
CA ASP A 66 0.09 16.83 2.21
C ASP A 66 1.05 16.76 1.01
N ASN A 67 0.81 15.80 0.11
CA ASN A 67 1.63 15.49 -1.07
C ASN A 67 3.07 15.03 -0.77
N LYS A 68 3.38 14.68 0.49
CA LYS A 68 4.69 14.16 0.89
C LYS A 68 4.57 12.71 1.37
N ARG A 69 5.53 11.87 1.01
CA ARG A 69 5.65 10.52 1.57
C ARG A 69 6.02 10.61 3.05
N VAL A 70 5.19 10.03 3.90
CA VAL A 70 5.46 9.85 5.34
C VAL A 70 6.22 8.55 5.55
N ALA A 71 5.78 7.45 4.95
CA ALA A 71 6.46 6.16 5.01
C ALA A 71 6.02 5.28 3.83
N GLY A 72 6.69 4.15 3.61
CA GLY A 72 6.26 3.20 2.58
C GLY A 72 7.07 1.92 2.50
N PHE A 73 6.60 1.01 1.66
CA PHE A 73 7.25 -0.25 1.32
C PHE A 73 7.18 -0.44 -0.18
N ASP A 74 8.27 -0.85 -0.80
CA ASP A 74 8.23 -1.30 -2.19
C ASP A 74 9.32 -2.32 -2.48
N ASN A 75 9.26 -2.92 -3.68
CA ASN A 75 10.18 -3.96 -4.10
C ASN A 75 10.90 -3.65 -5.43
N LEU A 76 11.06 -2.36 -5.78
CA LEU A 76 11.68 -1.99 -7.06
C LEU A 76 13.12 -2.54 -7.21
N ASP A 77 13.88 -2.59 -6.11
CA ASP A 77 15.24 -3.15 -6.02
C ASP A 77 15.34 -4.16 -4.85
N GLY A 78 14.35 -5.05 -4.78
CA GLY A 78 14.11 -5.89 -3.61
C GLY A 78 13.35 -5.17 -2.51
N TRP A 79 12.80 -5.94 -1.58
CA TRP A 79 11.93 -5.40 -0.53
C TRP A 79 12.70 -4.47 0.41
N HIS A 80 12.17 -3.27 0.58
CA HIS A 80 12.68 -2.29 1.51
C HIS A 80 11.56 -1.43 2.08
N ILE A 81 11.83 -0.85 3.24
CA ILE A 81 10.98 0.12 3.91
C ILE A 81 11.59 1.52 3.79
N HIS A 82 10.71 2.49 3.54
CA HIS A 82 10.93 3.93 3.69
C HIS A 82 10.34 4.34 5.05
N PRO A 83 11.14 4.42 6.12
CA PRO A 83 10.64 4.62 7.48
C PRO A 83 10.18 6.07 7.72
N LYS A 84 9.34 6.28 8.75
CA LYS A 84 8.80 7.61 9.07
C LYS A 84 9.88 8.64 9.42
N GLU A 85 10.93 8.21 10.11
CA GLU A 85 12.00 9.11 10.58
C GLU A 85 12.86 9.61 9.42
N ASN A 86 12.99 8.81 8.36
CA ASN A 86 13.68 9.18 7.14
C ASN A 86 12.98 8.55 5.94
N PRO A 87 11.97 9.22 5.37
CA PRO A 87 11.21 8.67 4.26
C PRO A 87 12.03 8.50 2.98
N SER A 88 13.27 8.99 2.91
CA SER A 88 14.19 8.79 1.77
C SER A 88 15.16 7.62 1.98
N ALA A 89 15.22 7.05 3.19
CA ALA A 89 16.06 5.89 3.47
C ALA A 89 15.47 4.62 2.85
N HIS A 90 16.36 3.72 2.41
CA HIS A 90 15.99 2.41 1.87
C HIS A 90 16.54 1.33 2.81
N LYS A 91 15.73 0.91 3.78
CA LYS A 91 16.14 -0.15 4.72
C LYS A 91 15.67 -1.50 4.18
N LYS A 92 16.59 -2.38 3.83
CA LYS A 92 16.27 -3.72 3.32
C LYS A 92 15.46 -4.51 4.35
N ILE A 93 14.43 -5.20 3.88
CA ILE A 93 13.60 -6.10 4.68
C ILE A 93 13.30 -7.37 3.87
N THR A 94 12.84 -8.41 4.53
CA THR A 94 12.16 -9.52 3.86
C THR A 94 10.80 -9.06 3.33
N ALA A 95 10.22 -9.80 2.39
CA ALA A 95 8.89 -9.51 1.86
C ALA A 95 7.88 -9.38 3.01
N PRO A 96 7.28 -8.20 3.24
CA PRO A 96 6.32 -8.03 4.32
C PRO A 96 5.00 -8.73 3.94
N THR A 97 4.27 -9.19 4.95
CA THR A 97 2.88 -9.59 4.75
C THR A 97 2.00 -8.35 4.59
N LEU A 98 0.87 -8.48 3.91
CA LEU A 98 -0.07 -7.37 3.77
C LEU A 98 -0.55 -6.85 5.13
N GLY A 99 -0.81 -7.75 6.08
CA GLY A 99 -1.21 -7.39 7.44
C GLY A 99 -0.14 -6.56 8.17
N TYR A 100 1.15 -6.91 8.02
CA TYR A 100 2.25 -6.14 8.62
C TYR A 100 2.33 -4.72 8.05
N VAL A 101 2.14 -4.55 6.74
CA VAL A 101 2.13 -3.22 6.11
C VAL A 101 1.01 -2.35 6.70
N PHE A 102 -0.18 -2.92 6.87
CA PHE A 102 -1.35 -2.20 7.40
C PHE A 102 -1.20 -1.87 8.88
N GLU A 103 -0.71 -2.83 9.68
CA GLU A 103 -0.38 -2.62 11.09
C GLU A 103 0.64 -1.49 11.26
N TYR A 104 1.71 -1.50 10.47
CA TYR A 104 2.72 -0.44 10.49
C TYR A 104 2.11 0.94 10.18
N PHE A 105 1.28 1.06 9.13
CA PHE A 105 0.64 2.33 8.84
C PHE A 105 -0.39 2.75 9.90
N SER A 106 -1.10 1.80 10.52
CA SER A 106 -2.02 2.09 11.61
C SER A 106 -1.30 2.74 12.78
N ALA A 107 -0.16 2.20 13.20
CA ALA A 107 0.66 2.78 14.27
C ALA A 107 1.23 4.18 13.93
N LEU A 108 1.25 4.59 12.66
CA LEU A 108 1.68 5.94 12.25
C LEU A 108 0.54 6.96 12.17
N LEU A 109 -0.71 6.48 12.19
CA LEU A 109 -1.93 7.28 12.05
C LEU A 109 -2.60 7.58 13.40
N GLU A 110 -2.21 6.87 14.47
CA GLU A 110 -2.47 7.24 15.87
C GLU A 110 -1.83 8.59 16.23
#